data_AF-M5FWI5-F1
#
_entry.id   AF-M5FWI5-F1
#
_cell.length_a   1.000
_cell.length_b   1.000
_cell.length_c   1.000
_cell.angle_alpha   90.00
_cell.angle_beta   90.00
_cell.angle_gamma   90.00
#
_symmetry.space_group_name_H-M   'P 1'
#
loop_
_entity.id
_entity.type
_entity.pdbx_description
1 polymer ?
#
loop_
_entity_poly.entity_id
_entity_poly.type
_entity_poly.pdbx_seq_one_letter_code
_entity_poly.pdbx_strand_id
1 'polypeptide(L)'
;MASTQGSTAMPRTRTRAASLPAYMRTALAFLPIRSLGKTPQLVDVVKIEANPLPIPIRSVTMPPTVDHTSETERTMLAAEIEDLRRQMDALSSQLREKQIRLMRLASYLPDPPSLPIFASIPTSSFSPLRVQNFPPEILQNIFHHVVLSHPSARITLSQVCFYWRNCALSCPSLWSEITIPVRPSYTEGFVNTTTVAFQRAKASELRLHLTYELSDSVASSSITGPDYRLLDLALSRQHLWGTLELDVRDQLWTAPILDRLVDGLDGAHCPKLRAIDWKTGMKASPKFDLLLSRLLAGSNNLQRLSLQSHVDLVLPKPIPSLKSLVLQLGQRPPITQLRLFLQGLRGLVELTLPALDHEGPTPASPNGRTSTICLLELATLTIDITDDAADARFLRELDLPALNTLVLRPEDNVTAEHVHRVVQDRGWLLGVA
;
A
#
# COMPACT_ATOMS: atom_id res chain seq x y z
N MET A 1 16.49 -59.98 41.17
CA MET A 1 15.20 -59.37 41.56
C MET A 1 15.32 -57.86 41.43
N ALA A 2 14.79 -57.30 40.34
CA ALA A 2 14.33 -55.90 40.22
C ALA A 2 13.73 -55.78 38.81
N SER A 3 12.40 -55.70 38.75
CA SER A 3 11.58 -55.68 37.53
C SER A 3 11.45 -54.25 37.01
N THR A 4 11.92 -53.99 35.80
CA THR A 4 11.68 -52.75 35.06
C THR A 4 10.37 -52.87 34.28
N GLN A 5 9.34 -52.15 34.70
CA GLN A 5 8.07 -52.06 33.98
C GLN A 5 8.22 -51.11 32.78
N GLY A 6 8.00 -51.64 31.58
CA GLY A 6 7.90 -50.88 30.34
C GLY A 6 6.51 -50.26 30.19
N SER A 7 6.47 -48.94 30.05
CA SER A 7 5.26 -48.19 29.70
C SER A 7 5.20 -48.02 28.18
N THR A 8 4.41 -48.87 27.51
CA THR A 8 4.06 -48.75 26.10
C THR A 8 3.00 -47.67 25.92
N ALA A 9 3.42 -46.49 25.48
CA ALA A 9 2.53 -45.42 25.04
C ALA A 9 1.98 -45.70 23.63
N MET A 10 0.65 -45.76 23.51
CA MET A 10 -0.06 -45.88 22.24
C MET A 10 0.20 -44.68 21.32
N PRO A 11 0.40 -44.89 20.00
CA PRO A 11 0.56 -43.80 19.05
C PRO A 11 -0.77 -43.08 18.84
N ARG A 12 -0.83 -41.81 19.24
CA ARG A 12 -1.93 -40.91 18.88
C ARG A 12 -1.98 -40.79 17.34
N THR A 13 -3.05 -41.27 16.75
CA THR A 13 -3.40 -41.08 15.34
C THR A 13 -3.58 -39.59 15.06
N ARG A 14 -2.51 -38.93 14.59
CA ARG A 14 -2.60 -37.59 13.99
C ARG A 14 -3.52 -37.67 12.78
N THR A 15 -4.64 -36.97 12.86
CA THR A 15 -5.56 -36.75 11.73
C THR A 15 -4.79 -36.13 10.56
N ARG A 16 -4.86 -36.77 9.39
CA ARG A 16 -4.17 -36.41 8.13
C ARG A 16 -4.48 -34.99 7.60
N ALA A 17 -5.39 -34.24 8.21
CA ALA A 17 -5.73 -32.88 7.79
C ALA A 17 -4.69 -31.81 8.20
N ALA A 18 -3.79 -32.12 9.13
CA ALA A 18 -2.77 -31.17 9.60
C ALA A 18 -1.49 -31.12 8.73
N SER A 19 -1.34 -32.01 7.73
CA SER A 19 -0.12 -32.06 6.90
C SER A 19 -0.24 -31.32 5.56
N LEU A 20 -1.36 -30.64 5.30
CA LEU A 20 -1.53 -29.87 4.07
C LEU A 20 -0.87 -28.48 4.21
N PRO A 21 -0.07 -28.04 3.22
CA PRO A 21 0.45 -26.67 3.15
C PRO A 21 -0.68 -25.64 3.29
N ALA A 22 -0.41 -24.50 3.94
CA ALA A 22 -1.43 -23.49 4.26
C ALA A 22 -2.24 -23.06 3.03
N TYR A 23 -1.60 -22.88 1.87
CA TYR A 23 -2.28 -22.51 0.63
C TYR A 23 -3.30 -23.55 0.12
N MET A 24 -3.09 -24.86 0.38
CA MET A 24 -4.04 -25.91 0.02
C MET A 24 -5.25 -25.93 0.96
N ARG A 25 -5.06 -25.62 2.25
CA ARG A 25 -6.16 -25.52 3.21
C ARG A 25 -7.10 -24.38 2.86
N THR A 26 -6.53 -23.23 2.47
CA THR A 26 -7.30 -22.08 2.02
C THR A 26 -8.00 -22.36 0.69
N ALA A 27 -7.34 -22.99 -0.28
CA ALA A 27 -7.94 -23.34 -1.57
C ALA A 27 -9.14 -24.30 -1.44
N LEU A 28 -9.08 -25.26 -0.51
CA LEU A 28 -10.18 -26.20 -0.25
C LEU A 28 -11.40 -25.56 0.43
N ALA A 29 -11.19 -24.50 1.24
CA ALA A 29 -12.28 -23.75 1.86
C ALA A 29 -13.11 -22.93 0.86
N PHE A 30 -12.55 -22.63 -0.32
CA PHE A 30 -13.20 -21.83 -1.37
C PHE A 30 -13.76 -22.66 -2.54
N LEU A 31 -13.75 -23.99 -2.44
CA LEU A 31 -14.51 -24.81 -3.40
C LEU A 31 -16.01 -24.65 -3.12
N PRO A 32 -16.84 -24.34 -4.13
CA PRO A 32 -18.27 -24.21 -3.94
C PRO A 32 -18.84 -25.54 -3.43
N ILE A 33 -19.40 -25.53 -2.21
CA ILE A 33 -20.12 -26.67 -1.63
C ILE A 33 -21.38 -26.88 -2.47
N ARG A 34 -21.25 -27.59 -3.59
CA ARG A 34 -22.40 -28.12 -4.29
C ARG A 34 -22.89 -29.35 -3.54
N SER A 35 -24.02 -29.16 -2.86
CA SER A 35 -25.01 -30.17 -2.48
C SER A 35 -24.48 -31.42 -1.78
N LEU A 36 -24.38 -31.35 -0.45
CA LEU A 36 -24.67 -32.50 0.40
C LEU A 36 -25.70 -32.06 1.42
N GLY A 37 -26.96 -32.47 1.15
CA GLY A 37 -28.10 -32.14 1.98
C GLY A 37 -27.97 -32.72 3.38
N LYS A 38 -28.30 -31.89 4.36
CA LYS A 38 -29.01 -32.21 5.62
C LYS A 38 -29.00 -30.94 6.47
N THR A 39 -30.15 -30.29 6.56
CA THR A 39 -30.46 -29.25 7.54
C THR A 39 -30.40 -29.85 8.95
N PRO A 40 -29.55 -29.35 9.87
CA PRO A 40 -29.74 -29.62 11.29
C PRO A 40 -30.81 -28.68 11.85
N GLN A 41 -31.74 -29.28 12.59
CA GLN A 41 -32.81 -28.62 13.33
C GLN A 41 -32.24 -27.59 14.32
N LEU A 42 -32.91 -26.44 14.39
CA LEU A 42 -32.73 -25.42 15.42
C LEU A 42 -33.01 -26.04 16.80
N VAL A 43 -32.00 -25.97 17.68
CA VAL A 43 -32.15 -26.22 19.12
C VAL A 43 -32.41 -24.88 19.78
N ASP A 44 -33.44 -24.84 20.62
CA ASP A 44 -33.90 -23.68 21.38
C ASP A 44 -32.78 -23.05 22.22
N VAL A 45 -32.63 -21.74 22.09
CA VAL A 45 -31.72 -20.91 22.87
C VAL A 45 -32.34 -20.64 24.23
N VAL A 46 -31.73 -21.24 25.26
CA VAL A 46 -31.98 -20.95 26.68
C VAL A 46 -31.69 -19.47 26.96
N LYS A 47 -32.72 -18.73 27.38
CA LYS A 47 -32.57 -17.39 28.00
C LYS A 47 -31.79 -17.53 29.29
N ILE A 48 -30.59 -16.97 29.34
CA ILE A 48 -29.82 -16.76 30.57
C ILE A 48 -30.09 -15.32 31.00
N GLU A 49 -30.90 -15.15 32.05
CA GLU A 49 -31.04 -13.89 32.78
C GLU A 49 -29.74 -13.59 33.52
N ALA A 50 -29.10 -12.47 33.14
CA ALA A 50 -27.92 -11.97 33.81
C ALA A 50 -28.34 -11.23 35.09
N ASN A 51 -28.02 -11.82 36.23
CA ASN A 51 -28.18 -11.25 37.56
C ASN A 51 -27.01 -10.29 37.84
N PRO A 52 -27.23 -8.97 38.08
CA PRO A 52 -26.13 -8.05 38.33
C PRO A 52 -25.63 -8.19 39.78
N LEU A 53 -24.36 -8.59 39.93
CA LEU A 53 -23.66 -8.56 41.21
C LEU A 53 -23.29 -7.11 41.59
N PRO A 54 -23.40 -6.73 42.88
CA PRO A 54 -23.03 -5.40 43.35
C PRO A 54 -21.51 -5.26 43.46
N ILE A 55 -20.95 -4.30 42.73
CA ILE A 55 -19.54 -3.91 42.83
C ILE A 55 -19.37 -2.99 44.06
N PRO A 56 -18.41 -3.24 44.96
CA PRO A 56 -18.16 -2.38 46.11
C PRO A 56 -17.48 -1.07 45.67
N ILE A 57 -18.17 0.04 45.90
CA ILE A 57 -17.63 1.39 45.72
C ILE A 57 -16.59 1.64 46.82
N ARG A 58 -15.30 1.54 46.46
CA ARG A 58 -14.20 2.07 47.28
C ARG A 58 -14.03 3.55 46.96
N SER A 59 -14.46 4.40 47.88
CA SER A 59 -14.16 5.83 47.91
C SER A 59 -12.66 6.05 48.16
N VAL A 60 -11.91 6.29 47.09
CA VAL A 60 -10.53 6.78 47.16
C VAL A 60 -10.57 8.31 47.17
N THR A 61 -10.32 8.90 48.33
CA THR A 61 -10.16 10.34 48.51
C THR A 61 -8.81 10.76 47.93
N MET A 62 -8.81 11.33 46.73
CA MET A 62 -7.63 11.94 46.11
C MET A 62 -7.46 13.39 46.59
N PRO A 63 -6.21 13.85 46.83
CA PRO A 63 -5.94 15.22 47.24
C PRO A 63 -6.13 16.21 46.08
N PRO A 64 -6.61 17.44 46.34
CA PRO A 64 -6.78 18.47 45.33
C PRO A 64 -5.40 19.04 44.96
N THR A 65 -4.81 18.54 43.87
CA THR A 65 -3.69 19.20 43.21
C THR A 65 -4.26 20.05 42.08
N VAL A 66 -3.92 21.34 42.18
CA VAL A 66 -4.55 22.44 41.46
C VAL A 66 -3.81 22.64 40.14
N ASP A 67 -4.39 22.15 39.04
CA ASP A 67 -3.93 22.35 37.66
C ASP A 67 -4.47 23.66 37.07
N HIS A 68 -3.94 24.81 37.51
CA HIS A 68 -4.31 26.12 36.97
C HIS A 68 -3.70 26.41 35.58
N THR A 69 -2.80 25.58 35.07
CA THR A 69 -2.23 25.73 33.71
C THR A 69 -3.14 25.17 32.61
N SER A 70 -4.19 24.42 32.95
CA SER A 70 -5.08 23.81 31.93
C SER A 70 -6.18 24.74 31.38
N GLU A 71 -6.51 25.83 32.09
CA GLU A 71 -7.65 26.68 31.72
C GLU A 71 -7.29 27.66 30.59
N THR A 72 -6.05 28.15 30.56
CA THR A 72 -5.53 28.97 29.45
C THR A 72 -5.35 28.15 28.16
N GLU A 73 -4.87 26.92 28.26
CA GLU A 73 -4.75 26.03 27.10
C GLU A 73 -6.14 25.63 26.55
N ARG A 74 -7.11 25.36 27.44
CA ARG A 74 -8.50 25.07 27.02
C ARG A 74 -9.16 26.26 26.33
N THR A 75 -8.95 27.47 26.83
CA THR A 75 -9.51 28.68 26.20
C THR A 75 -8.86 28.97 24.85
N MET A 76 -7.54 28.74 24.72
CA MET A 76 -6.83 28.88 23.44
C MET A 76 -7.28 27.85 22.41
N LEU A 77 -7.39 26.57 22.79
CA LEU A 77 -7.90 25.50 21.92
C LEU A 77 -9.37 25.74 21.52
N ALA A 78 -10.21 26.23 22.45
CA ALA A 78 -11.59 26.56 22.13
C ALA A 78 -11.69 27.72 21.10
N ALA A 79 -10.82 28.73 21.21
CA ALA A 79 -10.76 29.82 20.25
C ALA A 79 -10.27 29.34 18.87
N GLU A 80 -9.30 28.43 18.82
CA GLU A 80 -8.80 27.85 17.56
C GLU A 80 -9.85 26.97 16.88
N ILE A 81 -10.58 26.15 17.64
CA ILE A 81 -11.69 25.35 17.13
C ILE A 81 -12.78 26.25 16.53
N GLU A 82 -13.09 27.38 17.18
CA GLU A 82 -14.08 28.32 16.69
C GLU A 82 -13.61 29.05 15.41
N ASP A 83 -12.32 29.37 15.30
CA ASP A 83 -11.76 29.95 14.08
C ASP A 83 -11.80 28.94 12.91
N LEU A 84 -11.40 27.68 13.15
CA LEU A 84 -11.50 26.61 12.15
C LEU A 84 -12.94 26.39 11.68
N ARG A 85 -13.93 26.47 12.59
CA ARG A 85 -15.36 26.41 12.21
C ARG A 85 -15.75 27.58 11.30
N ARG A 86 -15.33 28.80 11.62
CA ARG A 86 -15.58 29.98 10.76
C ARG A 86 -14.92 29.83 9.38
N GLN A 87 -13.71 29.30 9.31
CA GLN A 87 -13.03 29.04 8.05
C GLN A 87 -13.78 27.98 7.21
N MET A 88 -14.27 26.92 7.85
CA MET A 88 -15.08 25.89 7.19
C MET A 88 -16.42 26.44 6.67
N ASP A 89 -17.09 27.28 7.45
CA ASP A 89 -18.34 27.93 7.04
C ASP A 89 -18.13 28.93 5.89
N ALA A 90 -17.01 29.67 5.89
CA ALA A 90 -16.64 30.54 4.79
C ALA A 90 -16.36 29.76 3.49
N LEU A 91 -15.60 28.66 3.57
CA LEU A 91 -15.32 27.79 2.42
C LEU A 91 -16.59 27.11 1.88
N SER A 92 -17.47 26.63 2.75
CA SER A 92 -18.74 26.02 2.33
C SER A 92 -19.65 27.03 1.62
N SER A 93 -19.67 28.27 2.10
CA SER A 93 -20.40 29.38 1.48
C SER A 93 -19.84 29.72 0.10
N GLN A 94 -18.50 29.77 -0.05
CA GLN A 94 -17.86 29.96 -1.36
C GLN A 94 -18.15 28.82 -2.33
N LEU A 95 -18.15 27.57 -1.86
CA LEU A 95 -18.43 26.41 -2.69
C LEU A 95 -19.89 26.42 -3.18
N ARG A 96 -20.83 26.79 -2.29
CA ARG A 96 -22.25 26.97 -2.63
C ARG A 96 -22.44 28.11 -3.63
N GLU A 97 -21.74 29.23 -3.47
CA GLU A 97 -21.77 30.35 -4.42
C GLU A 97 -21.24 29.91 -5.80
N LYS A 98 -20.11 29.20 -5.85
CA LYS A 98 -19.56 28.66 -7.10
C LYS A 98 -20.51 27.65 -7.75
N GLN A 99 -21.17 26.79 -6.98
CA GLN A 99 -22.14 25.83 -7.49
C GLN A 99 -23.39 26.53 -8.07
N ILE A 100 -23.89 27.56 -7.40
CA ILE A 100 -24.98 28.41 -7.93
C ILE A 100 -24.53 29.12 -9.22
N ARG A 101 -23.29 29.62 -9.26
CA ARG A 101 -22.73 30.26 -10.46
C ARG A 101 -22.62 29.29 -11.62
N LEU A 102 -22.20 28.05 -11.38
CA LEU A 102 -22.18 26.98 -12.39
C LEU A 102 -23.59 26.63 -12.87
N MET A 103 -24.57 26.50 -11.96
CA MET A 103 -25.97 26.29 -12.34
C MET A 103 -26.51 27.44 -13.19
N ARG A 104 -26.20 28.70 -12.83
CA ARG A 104 -26.57 29.87 -13.63
C ARG A 104 -25.93 29.80 -15.02
N LEU A 105 -24.63 29.54 -15.12
CA LEU A 105 -23.94 29.38 -16.40
C LEU A 105 -24.51 28.23 -17.24
N ALA A 106 -24.88 27.11 -16.60
CA ALA A 106 -25.54 25.99 -17.28
C ALA A 106 -26.92 26.38 -17.82
N SER A 107 -27.67 27.25 -17.12
CA SER A 107 -28.94 27.79 -17.63
C SER A 107 -28.79 28.84 -18.73
N TYR A 108 -27.61 29.45 -18.87
CA TYR A 108 -27.29 30.37 -19.98
C TYR A 108 -26.64 29.67 -21.17
N LEU A 109 -26.34 28.37 -21.08
CA LEU A 109 -26.07 27.61 -22.29
C LEU A 109 -27.36 27.63 -23.10
N PRO A 110 -27.38 28.24 -24.30
CA PRO A 110 -28.55 28.18 -25.16
C PRO A 110 -28.90 26.71 -25.32
N ASP A 111 -30.21 26.39 -25.25
CA ASP A 111 -30.71 25.06 -25.61
C ASP A 111 -29.93 24.61 -26.83
N PRO A 112 -29.26 23.42 -26.79
CA PRO A 112 -28.38 22.99 -27.85
C PRO A 112 -29.16 23.21 -29.14
N PRO A 113 -28.68 24.10 -30.04
CA PRO A 113 -29.47 24.60 -31.15
C PRO A 113 -30.04 23.37 -31.80
N SER A 114 -31.37 23.23 -31.75
CA SER A 114 -32.09 22.05 -32.22
C SER A 114 -31.39 21.61 -33.49
N LEU A 115 -30.58 20.55 -33.37
CA LEU A 115 -29.55 20.26 -34.37
C LEU A 115 -30.28 20.33 -35.70
N PRO A 116 -29.84 21.18 -36.64
CA PRO A 116 -30.51 21.29 -37.93
C PRO A 116 -30.67 19.87 -38.39
N ILE A 117 -31.93 19.45 -38.53
CA ILE A 117 -32.36 18.15 -39.05
C ILE A 117 -31.29 17.77 -40.05
N PHE A 118 -30.43 16.82 -39.67
CA PHE A 118 -29.25 16.48 -40.47
C PHE A 118 -29.83 16.19 -41.84
N ALA A 119 -29.64 17.14 -42.76
CA ALA A 119 -30.13 17.03 -44.10
C ALA A 119 -29.52 15.74 -44.60
N SER A 120 -30.39 14.76 -44.83
CA SER A 120 -30.13 13.40 -45.27
C SER A 120 -28.79 13.31 -46.00
N ILE A 121 -27.71 13.05 -45.26
CA ILE A 121 -26.46 12.62 -45.86
C ILE A 121 -26.87 11.32 -46.56
N PRO A 122 -26.68 11.19 -47.88
CA PRO A 122 -27.08 10.00 -48.60
C PRO A 122 -26.41 8.80 -47.92
N THR A 123 -27.24 8.01 -47.25
CA THR A 123 -26.91 6.82 -46.44
C THR A 123 -26.48 5.64 -47.31
N SER A 124 -25.99 5.91 -48.52
CA SER A 124 -25.39 4.91 -49.38
C SER A 124 -24.06 4.46 -48.77
N SER A 125 -24.12 3.28 -48.15
CA SER A 125 -23.05 2.32 -47.89
C SER A 125 -22.13 2.45 -46.67
N PHE A 126 -22.47 3.23 -45.63
CA PHE A 126 -21.85 2.99 -44.32
C PHE A 126 -22.61 1.89 -43.59
N SER A 127 -22.19 0.64 -43.82
CA SER A 127 -22.58 -0.45 -42.93
C SER A 127 -22.24 -0.02 -41.49
N PRO A 128 -23.21 0.04 -40.56
CA PRO A 128 -22.93 0.45 -39.20
C PRO A 128 -21.78 -0.41 -38.67
N LEU A 129 -20.73 0.23 -38.16
CA LEU A 129 -19.57 -0.44 -37.59
C LEU A 129 -20.06 -1.45 -36.54
N ARG A 130 -20.14 -2.72 -36.94
CA ARG A 130 -20.55 -3.78 -36.04
C ARG A 130 -19.38 -4.04 -35.13
N VAL A 131 -19.58 -3.79 -33.84
CA VAL A 131 -18.56 -4.01 -32.82
C VAL A 131 -18.04 -5.47 -32.83
N GLN A 132 -18.86 -6.41 -33.31
CA GLN A 132 -18.48 -7.82 -33.51
C GLN A 132 -17.39 -8.04 -34.57
N ASN A 133 -17.12 -7.04 -35.42
CA ASN A 133 -16.10 -7.11 -36.46
C ASN A 133 -14.74 -6.56 -35.99
N PHE A 134 -14.65 -6.00 -34.78
CA PHE A 134 -13.37 -5.58 -34.23
C PHE A 134 -12.53 -6.82 -33.92
N PRO A 135 -11.23 -6.83 -34.22
CA PRO A 135 -10.33 -7.87 -33.73
C PRO A 135 -10.32 -7.89 -32.20
N PRO A 136 -10.24 -9.07 -31.57
CA PRO A 136 -10.30 -9.20 -30.11
C PRO A 136 -9.18 -8.42 -29.41
N GLU A 137 -8.01 -8.28 -30.04
CA GLU A 137 -6.86 -7.53 -29.51
C GLU A 137 -7.18 -6.04 -29.38
N ILE A 138 -7.85 -5.47 -30.39
CA ILE A 138 -8.26 -4.06 -30.38
C ILE A 138 -9.29 -3.84 -29.28
N LEU A 139 -10.26 -4.75 -29.17
CA LEU A 139 -11.29 -4.66 -28.13
C LEU A 139 -10.71 -4.82 -26.73
N GLN A 140 -9.74 -5.71 -26.53
CA GLN A 140 -9.02 -5.88 -25.26
C GLN A 140 -8.20 -4.64 -24.89
N ASN A 141 -7.56 -3.98 -25.86
CA ASN A 141 -6.86 -2.71 -25.61
C ASN A 141 -7.84 -1.61 -25.19
N ILE A 142 -9.00 -1.50 -25.85
CA ILE A 142 -10.06 -0.58 -25.44
C ILE A 142 -10.51 -0.89 -24.01
N PHE A 143 -10.74 -2.17 -23.69
CA PHE A 143 -11.13 -2.58 -22.35
C PHE A 143 -10.08 -2.20 -21.31
N HIS A 144 -8.79 -2.36 -21.62
CA HIS A 144 -7.71 -1.96 -20.74
C HIS A 144 -7.78 -0.47 -20.41
N HIS A 145 -7.92 0.40 -21.41
CA HIS A 145 -8.06 1.84 -21.19
C HIS A 145 -9.32 2.20 -20.39
N VAL A 146 -10.47 1.60 -20.71
CA VAL A 146 -11.73 1.84 -19.97
C VAL A 146 -11.59 1.44 -18.51
N VAL A 147 -10.94 0.30 -18.25
CA VAL A 147 -10.74 -0.24 -16.90
C VAL A 147 -9.70 0.56 -16.10
N LEU A 148 -8.66 1.08 -16.76
CA LEU A 148 -7.72 2.00 -16.13
C LEU A 148 -8.42 3.27 -15.64
N SER A 149 -9.36 3.81 -16.43
CA SER A 149 -10.16 4.98 -16.01
C SER A 149 -11.27 4.61 -15.01
N HIS A 150 -11.86 3.42 -15.15
CA HIS A 150 -13.01 2.96 -14.36
C HIS A 150 -12.87 1.47 -14.00
N PRO A 151 -12.19 1.13 -12.89
CA PRO A 151 -11.92 -0.27 -12.52
C PRO A 151 -13.17 -1.15 -12.37
N SER A 152 -14.29 -0.55 -11.95
CA SER A 152 -15.59 -1.23 -11.84
C SER A 152 -16.19 -1.65 -13.19
N ALA A 153 -15.76 -1.04 -14.30
CA ALA A 153 -16.29 -1.32 -15.63
C ALA A 153 -15.99 -2.75 -16.12
N ARG A 154 -15.01 -3.46 -15.53
CA ARG A 154 -14.64 -4.84 -15.92
C ARG A 154 -15.85 -5.78 -16.00
N ILE A 155 -16.72 -5.73 -14.99
CA ILE A 155 -17.93 -6.55 -14.96
C ILE A 155 -18.89 -6.10 -16.05
N THR A 156 -19.16 -4.80 -16.17
CA THR A 156 -20.06 -4.24 -17.17
C THR A 156 -19.62 -4.59 -18.60
N LEU A 157 -18.32 -4.48 -18.90
CA LEU A 157 -17.74 -4.88 -20.19
C LEU A 157 -18.01 -6.35 -20.50
N SER A 158 -17.92 -7.22 -19.49
CA SER A 158 -18.22 -8.65 -19.63
C SER A 158 -19.73 -8.97 -19.78
N GLN A 159 -20.61 -7.97 -19.63
CA GLN A 159 -22.06 -8.12 -19.68
C GLN A 159 -22.70 -7.57 -20.97
N VAL A 160 -21.96 -6.80 -21.78
CA VAL A 160 -22.51 -6.13 -22.99
C VAL A 160 -23.05 -7.11 -24.01
N CYS A 161 -22.23 -8.03 -24.50
CA CYS A 161 -22.66 -9.09 -25.42
C CYS A 161 -21.74 -10.32 -25.28
N PHE A 162 -22.10 -11.44 -25.93
CA PHE A 162 -21.31 -12.67 -25.89
C PHE A 162 -19.87 -12.47 -26.37
N TYR A 163 -19.67 -11.69 -27.44
CA TYR A 163 -18.35 -11.41 -27.99
C TYR A 163 -17.47 -10.63 -26.99
N TRP A 164 -18.02 -9.58 -26.38
CA TRP A 164 -17.31 -8.77 -25.37
C TRP A 164 -16.96 -9.59 -24.14
N ARG A 165 -17.90 -10.41 -23.67
CA ARG A 165 -17.67 -11.35 -22.58
C ARG A 165 -16.49 -12.26 -22.86
N ASN A 166 -16.44 -12.88 -24.05
CA ASN A 166 -15.34 -13.77 -24.41
C ASN A 166 -14.01 -13.03 -24.45
N CYS A 167 -13.98 -11.82 -25.04
CA CYS A 167 -12.78 -10.99 -25.11
C CYS A 167 -12.29 -10.57 -23.71
N ALA A 168 -13.20 -10.19 -22.81
CA ALA A 168 -12.86 -9.80 -21.43
C ALA A 168 -12.38 -11.01 -20.61
N LEU A 169 -13.00 -12.19 -20.77
CA LEU A 169 -12.63 -13.40 -20.04
C LEU A 169 -11.36 -14.08 -20.58
N SER A 170 -11.02 -13.85 -21.86
CA SER A 170 -9.78 -14.31 -22.47
C SER A 170 -8.58 -13.40 -22.21
N CYS A 171 -8.79 -12.27 -21.50
CA CYS A 171 -7.75 -11.30 -21.15
C CYS A 171 -7.52 -11.26 -19.62
N PRO A 172 -6.68 -12.16 -19.06
CA PRO A 172 -6.43 -12.21 -17.62
C PRO A 172 -5.83 -10.93 -17.03
N SER A 173 -5.08 -10.15 -17.81
CA SER A 173 -4.50 -8.87 -17.38
C SER A 173 -5.55 -7.82 -17.03
N LEU A 174 -6.76 -7.93 -17.60
CA LEU A 174 -7.90 -7.09 -17.22
C LEU A 174 -8.33 -7.31 -15.76
N TRP A 175 -8.01 -8.48 -15.19
CA TRP A 175 -8.46 -8.91 -13.87
C TRP A 175 -7.34 -8.94 -12.83
N SER A 176 -6.09 -8.66 -13.24
CA SER A 176 -4.92 -8.83 -12.38
C SER A 176 -4.62 -7.63 -11.49
N GLU A 177 -5.13 -6.45 -11.82
CA GLU A 177 -4.97 -5.23 -11.02
C GLU A 177 -6.12 -5.11 -10.02
N ILE A 178 -5.91 -5.39 -8.73
CA ILE A 178 -6.98 -5.47 -7.74
C ILE A 178 -6.75 -4.43 -6.66
N THR A 179 -7.71 -3.51 -6.52
CA THR A 179 -7.73 -2.53 -5.44
C THR A 179 -8.62 -3.02 -4.30
N ILE A 180 -8.05 -3.12 -3.11
CA ILE A 180 -8.74 -3.50 -1.89
C ILE A 180 -8.70 -2.29 -0.95
N PRO A 181 -9.83 -1.54 -0.83
CA PRO A 181 -9.89 -0.43 0.08
C PRO A 181 -10.01 -0.93 1.52
N VAL A 182 -9.16 -0.48 2.42
CA VAL A 182 -9.19 -0.83 3.84
C VAL A 182 -10.44 -0.21 4.47
N ARG A 183 -11.41 -1.05 4.86
CA ARG A 183 -12.68 -0.61 5.47
C ARG A 183 -13.14 -1.56 6.60
N PRO A 184 -13.94 -1.08 7.57
CA PRO A 184 -14.51 -1.93 8.63
C PRO A 184 -15.38 -3.07 8.10
N SER A 185 -16.09 -2.83 6.99
CA SER A 185 -16.91 -3.85 6.33
C SER A 185 -16.97 -3.62 4.82
N TYR A 186 -17.14 -4.70 4.07
CA TYR A 186 -17.43 -4.66 2.65
C TYR A 186 -18.88 -5.01 2.38
N THR A 187 -19.46 -4.42 1.32
CA THR A 187 -20.71 -4.91 0.78
C THR A 187 -20.49 -6.29 0.13
N GLU A 188 -21.47 -7.18 0.23
CA GLU A 188 -21.39 -8.51 -0.41
C GLU A 188 -21.17 -8.41 -1.92
N GLY A 189 -21.77 -7.41 -2.58
CA GLY A 189 -21.55 -7.15 -4.01
C GLY A 189 -20.08 -6.84 -4.34
N PHE A 190 -19.40 -6.07 -3.49
CA PHE A 190 -17.97 -5.79 -3.65
C PHE A 190 -17.13 -7.05 -3.41
N VAL A 191 -17.40 -7.80 -2.34
CA VAL A 191 -16.65 -9.04 -2.04
C VAL A 191 -16.78 -10.04 -3.20
N ASN A 192 -17.99 -10.25 -3.71
CA ASN A 192 -18.25 -11.15 -4.83
C ASN A 192 -17.53 -10.70 -6.11
N THR A 193 -17.60 -9.40 -6.42
CA THR A 193 -16.92 -8.81 -7.58
C THR A 193 -15.41 -9.01 -7.52
N THR A 194 -14.79 -8.67 -6.39
CA THR A 194 -13.35 -8.82 -6.17
C THR A 194 -12.94 -10.29 -6.18
N THR A 195 -13.77 -11.18 -5.61
CA THR A 195 -13.53 -12.63 -5.66
C THR A 195 -13.51 -13.15 -7.09
N VAL A 196 -14.46 -12.71 -7.93
CA VAL A 196 -14.46 -13.05 -9.36
C VAL A 196 -13.19 -12.54 -10.04
N ALA A 197 -12.72 -11.33 -9.72
CA ALA A 197 -11.47 -10.81 -10.27
C ALA A 197 -10.27 -11.71 -9.94
N PHE A 198 -10.10 -12.10 -8.68
CA PHE A 198 -9.05 -13.05 -8.27
C PHE A 198 -9.15 -14.39 -9.01
N GLN A 199 -10.35 -14.92 -9.21
CA GLN A 199 -10.56 -16.17 -9.96
C GLN A 199 -10.19 -16.01 -11.45
N ARG A 200 -10.51 -14.86 -12.05
CA ARG A 200 -10.28 -14.59 -13.48
C ARG A 200 -8.85 -14.17 -13.82
N ALA A 201 -8.10 -13.63 -12.86
CA ALA A 201 -6.67 -13.38 -13.03
C ALA A 201 -5.87 -14.67 -13.30
N LYS A 202 -6.39 -15.85 -12.92
CA LYS A 202 -5.79 -17.18 -13.16
C LYS A 202 -4.35 -17.27 -12.62
N ALA A 203 -3.38 -17.43 -13.51
CA ALA A 203 -1.95 -17.54 -13.21
C ALA A 203 -1.17 -16.24 -13.51
N SER A 204 -1.89 -15.17 -13.86
CA SER A 204 -1.30 -13.88 -14.17
C SER A 204 -0.68 -13.26 -12.94
N GLU A 205 0.33 -12.45 -13.20
CA GLU A 205 0.96 -11.62 -12.18
C GLU A 205 -0.04 -10.60 -11.63
N LEU A 206 -0.27 -10.60 -10.32
CA LEU A 206 -1.22 -9.73 -9.64
C LEU A 206 -0.55 -8.40 -9.28
N ARG A 207 -1.26 -7.30 -9.56
CA ARG A 207 -0.95 -5.97 -9.07
C ARG A 207 -1.97 -5.62 -7.99
N LEU A 208 -1.55 -5.63 -6.74
CA LEU A 208 -2.42 -5.38 -5.61
C LEU A 208 -2.24 -3.96 -5.10
N HIS A 209 -3.34 -3.23 -4.98
CA HIS A 209 -3.38 -1.90 -4.38
C HIS A 209 -4.23 -1.96 -3.12
N LEU A 210 -3.59 -1.95 -1.96
CA LEU A 210 -4.24 -1.84 -0.66
C LEU A 210 -4.26 -0.36 -0.31
N THR A 211 -5.43 0.26 -0.42
CA THR A 211 -5.57 1.71 -0.21
C THR A 211 -6.45 1.98 0.98
N TYR A 212 -6.15 3.02 1.74
CA TYR A 212 -7.06 3.51 2.75
C TYR A 212 -8.07 4.48 2.13
N GLU A 213 -9.36 4.23 2.35
CA GLU A 213 -10.40 5.19 2.01
C GLU A 213 -10.95 5.81 3.30
N LEU A 214 -10.76 7.12 3.46
CA LEU A 214 -11.55 7.91 4.41
C LEU A 214 -13.00 7.87 3.94
N SER A 215 -13.78 6.94 4.47
CA SER A 215 -15.23 7.03 4.30
C SER A 215 -15.72 8.15 5.21
N ASP A 216 -16.18 9.26 4.63
CA ASP A 216 -16.78 10.40 5.35
C ASP A 216 -17.99 9.99 6.22
N SER A 217 -18.46 8.75 6.09
CA SER A 217 -19.52 8.14 6.90
C SER A 217 -19.05 7.66 8.29
N VAL A 218 -18.24 8.45 9.00
CA VAL A 218 -17.62 8.10 10.30
C VAL A 218 -18.66 8.01 11.45
N ALA A 219 -19.96 8.20 11.19
CA ALA A 219 -20.98 8.26 12.24
C ALA A 219 -21.30 6.92 12.94
N SER A 220 -20.78 5.79 12.47
CA SER A 220 -20.97 4.50 13.14
C SER A 220 -19.65 3.73 13.21
N SER A 221 -18.83 4.08 14.19
CA SER A 221 -17.69 3.26 14.63
C SER A 221 -18.20 1.90 15.12
N SER A 222 -18.46 0.98 14.20
CA SER A 222 -18.68 -0.41 14.55
C SER A 222 -17.40 -0.91 15.24
N ILE A 223 -17.54 -1.40 16.48
CA ILE A 223 -16.46 -1.97 17.30
C ILE A 223 -15.81 -3.19 16.62
N THR A 224 -16.47 -3.75 15.60
CA THR A 224 -15.94 -4.82 14.76
C THR A 224 -14.79 -4.27 13.91
N GLY A 225 -13.58 -4.81 14.10
CA GLY A 225 -12.37 -4.42 13.36
C GLY A 225 -12.48 -4.60 11.83
N PRO A 226 -11.39 -4.42 11.08
CA PRO A 226 -11.46 -4.42 9.62
C PRO A 226 -11.86 -5.79 9.08
N ASP A 227 -12.62 -5.80 7.99
CA ASP A 227 -13.02 -7.03 7.32
C ASP A 227 -11.82 -7.60 6.54
N TYR A 228 -11.33 -8.76 6.98
CA TYR A 228 -10.14 -9.40 6.40
C TYR A 228 -10.44 -10.32 5.22
N ARG A 229 -11.70 -10.53 4.82
CA ARG A 229 -12.06 -11.54 3.79
C ARG A 229 -11.29 -11.36 2.47
N LEU A 230 -11.19 -10.12 2.00
CA LEU A 230 -10.48 -9.81 0.75
C LEU A 230 -8.96 -9.85 0.92
N LEU A 231 -8.45 -9.49 2.10
CA LEU A 231 -7.03 -9.59 2.43
C LEU A 231 -6.59 -11.06 2.48
N ASP A 232 -7.38 -11.91 3.12
CA ASP A 232 -7.16 -13.36 3.20
C ASP A 232 -7.18 -14.00 1.81
N LEU A 233 -8.10 -13.55 0.95
CA LEU A 233 -8.14 -13.98 -0.44
C LEU A 233 -6.88 -13.55 -1.19
N ALA A 234 -6.41 -12.32 -1.00
CA ALA A 234 -5.16 -11.83 -1.59
C ALA A 234 -3.96 -12.65 -1.11
N LEU A 235 -3.85 -12.90 0.20
CA LEU A 235 -2.80 -13.70 0.83
C LEU A 235 -2.79 -15.14 0.31
N SER A 236 -3.96 -15.74 0.08
CA SER A 236 -4.07 -17.07 -0.55
C SER A 236 -3.44 -17.15 -1.95
N ARG A 237 -3.23 -16.00 -2.59
CA ARG A 237 -2.63 -15.83 -3.92
C ARG A 237 -1.28 -15.11 -3.92
N GLN A 238 -0.58 -15.06 -2.79
CA GLN A 238 0.75 -14.41 -2.65
C GLN A 238 1.80 -14.86 -3.67
N HIS A 239 1.74 -16.12 -4.11
CA HIS A 239 2.65 -16.66 -5.13
C HIS A 239 2.48 -16.02 -6.52
N LEU A 240 1.38 -15.29 -6.73
CA LEU A 240 1.09 -14.55 -7.96
C LEU A 240 1.39 -13.06 -7.84
N TRP A 241 1.70 -12.54 -6.65
CA TRP A 241 1.94 -11.11 -6.45
C TRP A 241 3.16 -10.66 -7.26
N GLY A 242 2.95 -9.67 -8.12
CA GLY A 242 4.00 -9.04 -8.91
C GLY A 242 4.31 -7.63 -8.49
N THR A 243 3.26 -6.87 -8.20
CA THR A 243 3.38 -5.51 -7.67
C THR A 243 2.46 -5.40 -6.47
N LEU A 244 3.00 -4.90 -5.37
CA LEU A 244 2.28 -4.66 -4.13
C LEU A 244 2.39 -3.18 -3.78
N GLU A 245 1.27 -2.48 -3.84
CA GLU A 245 1.16 -1.08 -3.44
C GLU A 245 0.31 -1.01 -2.17
N LEU A 246 0.91 -0.51 -1.09
CA LEU A 246 0.30 -0.40 0.24
C LEU A 246 0.24 1.08 0.61
N ASP A 247 -0.93 1.69 0.53
CA ASP A 247 -1.17 3.06 0.97
C ASP A 247 -2.05 3.05 2.22
N VAL A 248 -1.38 2.98 3.39
CA VAL A 248 -1.98 2.82 4.70
C VAL A 248 -1.52 3.97 5.61
N ARG A 249 -2.00 5.17 5.27
CA ARG A 249 -1.67 6.41 5.97
C ARG A 249 -2.44 6.62 7.27
N ASP A 250 -3.63 6.01 7.42
CA ASP A 250 -4.42 6.12 8.65
C ASP A 250 -3.91 5.19 9.75
N GLN A 251 -3.75 5.71 10.96
CA GLN A 251 -3.19 4.98 12.09
C GLN A 251 -4.17 3.94 12.69
N LEU A 252 -5.49 4.13 12.56
CA LEU A 252 -6.48 3.30 13.25
C LEU A 252 -6.49 1.85 12.78
N TRP A 253 -6.51 1.64 11.46
CA TRP A 253 -6.67 0.31 10.87
C TRP A 253 -5.39 -0.28 10.31
N THR A 254 -4.31 0.51 10.22
CA THR A 254 -3.04 0.01 9.68
C THR A 254 -2.48 -1.09 10.56
N ALA A 255 -2.39 -0.91 11.88
CA ALA A 255 -1.82 -1.95 12.76
C ALA A 255 -2.52 -3.32 12.62
N PRO A 256 -3.86 -3.45 12.74
CA PRO A 256 -4.55 -4.73 12.54
C PRO A 256 -4.33 -5.37 11.15
N ILE A 257 -4.20 -4.56 10.10
CA ILE A 257 -3.91 -5.07 8.76
C ILE A 257 -2.47 -5.54 8.63
N LEU A 258 -1.51 -4.81 9.19
CA LEU A 258 -0.12 -5.23 9.24
C LEU A 258 0.01 -6.54 10.02
N ASP A 259 -0.68 -6.67 11.15
CA ASP A 259 -0.74 -7.92 11.94
C ASP A 259 -1.21 -9.07 11.06
N ARG A 260 -2.33 -8.87 10.35
CA ARG A 260 -2.90 -9.90 9.52
C ARG A 260 -2.01 -10.26 8.33
N LEU A 261 -1.35 -9.28 7.73
CA LEU A 261 -0.38 -9.48 6.64
C LEU A 261 0.84 -10.26 7.14
N VAL A 262 1.39 -9.89 8.29
CA VAL A 262 2.50 -10.61 8.93
C VAL A 262 2.11 -12.07 9.13
N ASP A 263 1.00 -12.34 9.81
CA ASP A 263 0.53 -13.70 10.09
C ASP A 263 0.25 -14.50 8.82
N GLY A 264 -0.29 -13.85 7.79
CA GLY A 264 -0.59 -14.47 6.50
C GLY A 264 0.65 -14.83 5.67
N LEU A 265 1.76 -14.11 5.88
CA LEU A 265 3.00 -14.28 5.12
C LEU A 265 3.99 -15.28 5.75
N ASP A 266 3.60 -16.02 6.79
CA ASP A 266 4.48 -17.03 7.39
C ASP A 266 4.86 -18.13 6.39
N GLY A 267 6.15 -18.18 6.03
CA GLY A 267 6.68 -19.10 5.01
C GLY A 267 6.29 -18.74 3.58
N ALA A 268 5.79 -17.53 3.34
CA ALA A 268 5.38 -17.07 2.04
C ALA A 268 6.55 -16.82 1.10
N HIS A 269 6.57 -17.55 -0.01
CA HIS A 269 7.38 -17.19 -1.16
C HIS A 269 6.53 -16.32 -2.09
N CYS A 270 7.02 -15.12 -2.38
CA CYS A 270 6.44 -14.22 -3.38
C CYS A 270 7.39 -14.19 -4.59
N PRO A 271 7.55 -15.31 -5.34
CA PRO A 271 8.60 -15.46 -6.34
C PRO A 271 8.42 -14.51 -7.53
N LYS A 272 7.20 -14.03 -7.76
CA LYS A 272 6.88 -13.10 -8.84
C LYS A 272 6.98 -11.63 -8.42
N LEU A 273 7.21 -11.33 -7.14
CA LEU A 273 7.17 -9.96 -6.64
C LEU A 273 8.36 -9.16 -7.18
N ARG A 274 8.05 -8.15 -7.98
CA ARG A 274 8.98 -7.26 -8.68
C ARG A 274 8.97 -5.84 -8.13
N ALA A 275 7.83 -5.37 -7.61
CA ALA A 275 7.70 -4.03 -7.10
C ALA A 275 6.94 -4.00 -5.77
N ILE A 276 7.47 -3.25 -4.81
CA ILE A 276 6.79 -2.87 -3.58
C ILE A 276 6.78 -1.35 -3.53
N ASP A 277 5.59 -0.74 -3.45
CA ASP A 277 5.41 0.67 -3.10
C ASP A 277 4.67 0.74 -1.78
N TRP A 278 5.30 1.31 -0.77
CA TRP A 278 4.76 1.38 0.57
C TRP A 278 4.64 2.83 1.00
N LYS A 279 3.44 3.22 1.42
CA LYS A 279 3.13 4.56 1.93
C LYS A 279 2.41 4.39 3.25
N THR A 280 3.02 4.84 4.34
CA THR A 280 2.40 4.76 5.66
C THR A 280 2.64 6.00 6.50
N GLY A 281 1.61 6.38 7.26
CA GLY A 281 1.62 7.48 8.21
C GLY A 281 1.91 7.03 9.64
N MET A 282 2.16 5.73 9.86
CA MET A 282 2.45 5.19 11.17
C MET A 282 3.88 5.48 11.62
N LYS A 283 4.05 5.65 12.93
CA LYS A 283 5.37 5.57 13.58
C LYS A 283 5.92 4.14 13.50
N ALA A 284 7.22 4.01 13.73
CA ALA A 284 7.92 2.72 13.77
C ALA A 284 7.14 1.66 14.53
N SER A 285 6.77 0.58 13.82
CA SER A 285 6.13 -0.60 14.39
C SER A 285 7.03 -1.79 14.11
N PRO A 286 7.40 -2.60 15.12
CA PRO A 286 8.24 -3.79 14.91
C PRO A 286 7.58 -4.79 13.94
N LYS A 287 6.26 -4.72 13.79
CA LYS A 287 5.51 -5.54 12.84
C LYS A 287 5.69 -5.08 11.40
N PHE A 288 5.91 -3.80 11.17
CA PHE A 288 6.29 -3.30 9.85
C PHE A 288 7.65 -3.88 9.43
N ASP A 289 8.65 -3.85 10.31
CA ASP A 289 9.97 -4.42 10.01
C ASP A 289 9.89 -5.93 9.77
N LEU A 290 9.07 -6.63 10.56
CA LEU A 290 8.83 -8.06 10.39
C LEU A 290 8.13 -8.36 9.06
N LEU A 291 7.16 -7.54 8.67
CA LEU A 291 6.44 -7.68 7.40
C LEU A 291 7.36 -7.43 6.21
N LEU A 292 8.09 -6.31 6.24
CA LEU A 292 9.04 -5.95 5.20
C LEU A 292 10.14 -7.01 5.08
N SER A 293 10.73 -7.47 6.19
CA SER A 293 11.74 -8.53 6.15
C SER A 293 11.20 -9.84 5.59
N ARG A 294 9.95 -10.24 5.91
CA ARG A 294 9.29 -11.42 5.34
C ARG A 294 9.07 -11.28 3.83
N LEU A 295 8.56 -10.13 3.38
CA LEU A 295 8.36 -9.86 1.95
C LEU A 295 9.68 -9.91 1.19
N LEU A 296 10.70 -9.21 1.71
CA LEU A 296 12.02 -9.13 1.08
C LEU A 296 12.73 -10.48 1.02
N ALA A 297 12.63 -11.28 2.09
CA ALA A 297 13.18 -12.64 2.12
C ALA A 297 12.50 -13.59 1.13
N GLY A 298 11.21 -13.36 0.82
CA GLY A 298 10.45 -14.14 -0.15
C GLY A 298 10.58 -13.69 -1.61
N SER A 299 11.22 -12.54 -1.87
CA SER A 299 11.22 -11.87 -3.18
C SER A 299 12.61 -11.81 -3.81
N ASN A 300 13.01 -12.90 -4.49
CA ASN A 300 14.30 -12.95 -5.20
C ASN A 300 14.35 -12.05 -6.45
N ASN A 301 13.19 -11.69 -6.99
CA ASN A 301 13.04 -10.93 -8.24
C ASN A 301 12.62 -9.47 -8.01
N LEU A 302 12.80 -8.96 -6.79
CA LEU A 302 12.39 -7.59 -6.46
C LEU A 302 13.28 -6.59 -7.19
N GLN A 303 12.69 -5.79 -8.07
CA GLN A 303 13.37 -4.79 -8.89
C GLN A 303 13.13 -3.37 -8.38
N ARG A 304 11.98 -3.10 -7.76
CA ARG A 304 11.63 -1.77 -7.26
C ARG A 304 11.16 -1.84 -5.82
N LEU A 305 11.74 -0.99 -4.98
CA LEU A 305 11.35 -0.79 -3.59
C LEU A 305 11.17 0.70 -3.34
N SER A 306 9.93 1.11 -3.05
CA SER A 306 9.57 2.47 -2.67
C SER A 306 9.01 2.43 -1.25
N LEU A 307 9.64 3.15 -0.33
CA LEU A 307 9.23 3.25 1.07
C LEU A 307 9.04 4.72 1.43
N GLN A 308 7.78 5.11 1.63
CA GLN A 308 7.37 6.42 2.13
C GLN A 308 6.75 6.24 3.52
N SER A 309 7.51 6.55 4.57
CA SER A 309 7.15 6.11 5.91
C SER A 309 7.81 6.95 7.00
N HIS A 310 7.16 7.19 8.14
CA HIS A 310 7.80 7.83 9.30
C HIS A 310 8.60 6.84 10.18
N VAL A 311 8.86 5.63 9.68
CA VAL A 311 9.49 4.52 10.40
C VAL A 311 11.01 4.53 10.19
N ASP A 312 11.75 4.13 11.22
CA ASP A 312 13.19 3.89 11.15
C ASP A 312 13.49 2.77 10.15
N LEU A 313 14.43 3.04 9.27
CA LEU A 313 14.72 2.13 8.16
C LEU A 313 15.62 0.98 8.62
N VAL A 314 15.01 -0.13 9.04
CA VAL A 314 15.74 -1.40 9.22
C VAL A 314 15.69 -2.17 7.92
N LEU A 315 16.58 -1.83 6.98
CA LEU A 315 16.72 -2.62 5.77
C LEU A 315 17.40 -3.97 6.10
N PRO A 316 16.82 -5.09 5.66
CA PRO A 316 17.45 -6.39 5.84
C PRO A 316 18.65 -6.52 4.89
N LYS A 317 19.12 -7.76 4.70
CA LYS A 317 20.21 -8.08 3.78
C LYS A 317 19.98 -7.44 2.39
N PRO A 318 21.07 -7.00 1.71
CA PRO A 318 20.97 -6.41 0.38
C PRO A 318 20.30 -7.35 -0.62
N ILE A 319 19.54 -6.77 -1.55
CA ILE A 319 18.75 -7.48 -2.55
C ILE A 319 19.41 -7.26 -3.92
N PRO A 320 20.20 -8.23 -4.44
CA PRO A 320 21.01 -8.00 -5.64
C PRO A 320 20.22 -7.68 -6.91
N SER A 321 18.93 -8.06 -6.96
CA SER A 321 18.04 -7.82 -8.10
C SER A 321 17.41 -6.42 -8.11
N LEU A 322 17.61 -5.62 -7.06
CA LEU A 322 17.00 -4.31 -6.92
C LEU A 322 17.62 -3.30 -7.89
N LYS A 323 16.77 -2.68 -8.71
CA LYS A 323 17.13 -1.68 -9.73
C LYS A 323 16.72 -0.26 -9.36
N SER A 324 15.62 -0.10 -8.62
CA SER A 324 15.10 1.20 -8.21
C SER A 324 14.79 1.18 -6.72
N LEU A 325 15.42 2.08 -5.96
CA LEU A 325 15.23 2.26 -4.53
C LEU A 325 14.80 3.71 -4.26
N VAL A 326 13.61 3.88 -3.72
CA VAL A 326 13.08 5.17 -3.32
C VAL A 326 12.79 5.14 -1.83
N LEU A 327 13.51 5.96 -1.07
CA LEU A 327 13.33 6.12 0.36
C LEU A 327 12.85 7.55 0.62
N GLN A 328 11.69 7.69 1.26
CA GLN A 328 11.13 8.96 1.73
C GLN A 328 10.70 8.76 3.17
N LEU A 329 11.66 8.90 4.06
CA LEU A 329 11.49 8.54 5.45
C LEU A 329 11.27 9.80 6.29
N GLY A 330 10.33 9.73 7.23
CA GLY A 330 10.08 10.81 8.18
C GLY A 330 11.18 10.94 9.22
N GLN A 331 11.95 9.88 9.44
CA GLN A 331 13.21 9.92 10.20
C GLN A 331 14.39 9.75 9.26
N ARG A 332 15.46 10.47 9.55
CA ARG A 332 16.69 10.45 8.76
C ARG A 332 17.39 9.10 8.99
N PRO A 333 17.63 8.28 7.95
CA PRO A 333 18.27 6.99 8.15
C PRO A 333 19.75 7.17 8.51
N PRO A 334 20.29 6.37 9.45
CA PRO A 334 21.70 6.42 9.80
C PRO A 334 22.57 5.93 8.62
N ILE A 335 23.59 6.72 8.28
CA ILE A 335 24.49 6.42 7.15
C ILE A 335 25.20 5.09 7.28
N THR A 336 25.50 4.68 8.51
CA THR A 336 26.18 3.40 8.80
C THR A 336 25.38 2.21 8.27
N GLN A 337 24.06 2.21 8.48
CA GLN A 337 23.15 1.17 8.00
C GLN A 337 22.96 1.25 6.49
N LEU A 338 22.76 2.46 5.96
CA LEU A 338 22.59 2.68 4.53
C LEU A 338 23.83 2.24 3.74
N ARG A 339 25.04 2.51 4.24
CA ARG A 339 26.31 2.11 3.63
C ARG A 339 26.39 0.59 3.46
N LEU A 340 26.10 -0.17 4.52
CA LEU A 340 26.13 -1.63 4.49
C LEU A 340 25.12 -2.20 3.48
N PHE A 341 23.94 -1.58 3.38
CA PHE A 341 22.93 -1.99 2.43
C PHE A 341 23.34 -1.71 0.99
N LEU A 342 23.76 -0.48 0.68
CA LEU A 342 24.14 -0.05 -0.68
C LEU A 342 25.33 -0.84 -1.24
N GLN A 343 26.28 -1.26 -0.41
CA GLN A 343 27.44 -2.07 -0.84
C GLN A 343 27.06 -3.39 -1.54
N GLY A 344 25.87 -3.92 -1.26
CA GLY A 344 25.37 -5.14 -1.91
C GLY A 344 24.56 -4.92 -3.20
N LEU A 345 24.28 -3.67 -3.59
CA LEU A 345 23.35 -3.34 -4.67
C LEU A 345 24.07 -2.91 -5.96
N ARG A 346 24.79 -3.84 -6.60
CA ARG A 346 25.59 -3.53 -7.79
C ARG A 346 24.77 -3.15 -9.04
N GLY A 347 23.55 -3.67 -9.16
CA GLY A 347 22.63 -3.44 -10.29
C GLY A 347 21.62 -2.31 -10.05
N LEU A 348 21.87 -1.43 -9.07
CA LEU A 348 20.98 -0.32 -8.76
C LEU A 348 21.13 0.77 -9.83
N VAL A 349 20.02 1.14 -10.47
CA VAL A 349 19.95 2.13 -11.56
C VAL A 349 19.41 3.47 -11.06
N GLU A 350 18.44 3.43 -10.15
CA GLU A 350 17.79 4.61 -9.58
C GLU A 350 17.85 4.56 -8.05
N LEU A 351 18.32 5.65 -7.45
CA LEU A 351 18.39 5.81 -6.00
C LEU A 351 17.82 7.17 -5.61
N THR A 352 16.78 7.18 -4.80
CA THR A 352 16.25 8.38 -4.13
C THR A 352 16.39 8.19 -2.63
N LEU A 353 17.14 9.08 -1.99
CA LEU A 353 17.38 9.10 -0.55
C LEU A 353 16.77 10.35 0.07
N PRO A 354 16.19 10.22 1.28
CA PRO A 354 15.82 11.39 2.06
C PRO A 354 17.08 12.00 2.69
N ALA A 355 16.87 13.05 3.47
CA ALA A 355 17.85 13.61 4.38
C ALA A 355 18.51 12.51 5.24
N LEU A 356 19.84 12.48 5.30
CA LEU A 356 20.59 11.46 6.03
C LEU A 356 20.90 11.89 7.47
N ASP A 357 20.91 10.93 8.41
CA ASP A 357 21.35 11.19 9.77
C ASP A 357 22.85 10.91 9.88
N HIS A 358 23.59 11.96 10.20
CA HIS A 358 25.02 11.90 10.38
C HIS A 358 25.28 11.60 11.84
N GLU A 359 25.39 10.31 12.16
CA GLU A 359 25.88 9.87 13.46
C GLU A 359 27.14 10.68 13.80
N GLY A 360 27.16 11.29 14.99
CA GLY A 360 28.21 12.21 15.43
C GLY A 360 29.62 11.65 15.20
N PRO A 361 30.64 12.52 15.15
CA PRO A 361 31.98 12.20 14.63
C PRO A 361 32.46 10.85 15.14
N THR A 362 32.35 9.84 14.28
CA THR A 362 32.77 8.48 14.62
C THR A 362 34.27 8.58 14.89
N PRO A 363 34.76 8.17 16.08
CA PRO A 363 36.16 8.33 16.43
C PRO A 363 37.01 7.73 15.32
N ALA A 364 37.84 8.57 14.70
CA ALA A 364 38.56 8.26 13.48
C ALA A 364 39.17 6.87 13.59
N SER A 365 38.64 5.91 12.82
CA SER A 365 39.20 4.56 12.81
C SER A 365 40.66 4.69 12.38
N PRO A 366 41.64 4.28 13.22
CA PRO A 366 43.06 4.54 12.98
C PRO A 366 43.59 3.89 11.70
N ASN A 367 42.80 3.03 11.05
CA ASN A 367 43.15 2.38 9.79
C ASN A 367 42.58 3.07 8.54
N GLY A 368 41.92 4.23 8.66
CA GLY A 368 41.75 5.30 7.66
C GLY A 368 41.17 4.99 6.27
N ARG A 369 40.90 3.72 5.94
CA ARG A 369 40.32 3.32 4.65
C ARG A 369 38.81 3.40 4.77
N THR A 370 38.25 4.54 4.36
CA THR A 370 36.82 4.66 4.11
C THR A 370 36.45 3.65 3.01
N SER A 371 35.49 2.78 3.30
CA SER A 371 35.02 1.79 2.34
C SER A 371 34.20 2.51 1.26
N THR A 372 34.79 2.64 0.07
CA THR A 372 34.10 3.20 -1.09
C THR A 372 32.90 2.32 -1.47
N ILE A 373 31.75 2.94 -1.69
CA ILE A 373 30.53 2.27 -2.15
C ILE A 373 30.48 2.38 -3.68
N CYS A 374 30.73 1.27 -4.36
CA CYS A 374 30.68 1.22 -5.83
C CYS A 374 29.28 0.86 -6.32
N LEU A 375 28.59 1.80 -6.99
CA LEU A 375 27.29 1.56 -7.63
C LEU A 375 27.46 1.74 -9.14
N LEU A 376 27.88 0.67 -9.81
CA LEU A 376 28.36 0.69 -11.19
C LEU A 376 27.29 1.03 -12.23
N GLU A 377 26.03 0.68 -11.96
CA GLU A 377 24.90 0.88 -12.89
C GLU A 377 24.03 2.09 -12.52
N LEU A 378 24.40 2.86 -11.48
CA LEU A 378 23.56 3.95 -10.97
C LEU A 378 23.53 5.11 -11.96
N ALA A 379 22.39 5.27 -12.64
CA ALA A 379 22.18 6.31 -13.62
C ALA A 379 21.54 7.58 -13.02
N THR A 380 20.66 7.41 -12.04
CA THR A 380 19.94 8.53 -11.40
C THR A 380 20.10 8.49 -9.88
N LEU A 381 20.60 9.58 -9.31
CA LEU A 381 20.72 9.79 -7.88
C LEU A 381 19.93 11.04 -7.48
N THR A 382 19.00 10.89 -6.55
CA THR A 382 18.27 11.99 -5.91
C THR A 382 18.55 11.96 -4.42
N ILE A 383 19.03 13.07 -3.84
CA ILE A 383 19.32 13.18 -2.41
C ILE A 383 18.76 14.50 -1.89
N ASP A 384 18.06 14.42 -0.76
CA ASP A 384 17.66 15.61 0.00
C ASP A 384 18.85 16.03 0.91
N ILE A 385 19.28 17.30 0.81
CA ILE A 385 20.46 17.83 1.51
C ILE A 385 20.03 18.52 2.79
N THR A 386 20.68 18.17 3.90
CA THR A 386 20.39 18.76 5.21
C THR A 386 21.62 19.23 5.98
N ASP A 387 22.75 18.52 5.84
CA ASP A 387 24.04 18.93 6.37
C ASP A 387 25.04 18.89 5.22
N ASP A 388 25.28 20.06 4.64
CA ASP A 388 26.15 20.26 3.49
C ASP A 388 27.54 19.62 3.67
N ALA A 389 28.12 19.67 4.88
CA ALA A 389 29.46 19.13 5.12
C ALA A 389 29.47 17.61 5.22
N ALA A 390 28.45 17.04 5.85
CA ALA A 390 28.39 15.61 6.11
C ALA A 390 27.80 14.84 4.92
N ASP A 391 26.80 15.41 4.23
CA ASP A 391 26.28 14.91 2.96
C ASP A 391 27.39 14.90 1.88
N ALA A 392 28.23 15.95 1.85
CA ALA A 392 29.42 15.98 1.00
C ALA A 392 30.43 14.86 1.31
N ARG A 393 30.59 14.45 2.58
CA ARG A 393 31.45 13.31 2.93
C ARG A 393 30.86 12.00 2.42
N PHE A 394 29.55 11.79 2.59
CA PHE A 394 28.87 10.61 2.07
C PHE A 394 29.01 10.53 0.54
N LEU A 395 28.77 11.63 -0.18
CA LEU A 395 28.93 11.69 -1.63
C LEU A 395 30.36 11.36 -2.09
N ARG A 396 31.39 11.73 -1.31
CA ARG A 396 32.78 11.36 -1.61
C ARG A 396 33.06 9.87 -1.45
N GLU A 397 32.28 9.15 -0.64
CA GLU A 397 32.40 7.70 -0.49
C GLU A 397 31.74 6.92 -1.63
N LEU A 398 30.89 7.57 -2.44
CA LEU A 398 30.23 6.95 -3.59
C LEU A 398 31.15 6.95 -4.81
N ASP A 399 31.26 5.80 -5.46
CA ASP A 399 31.87 5.64 -6.78
C ASP A 399 30.79 5.29 -7.81
N LEU A 400 30.46 6.27 -8.64
CA LEU A 400 29.29 6.30 -9.52
C LEU A 400 29.70 6.53 -10.99
N PRO A 401 30.34 5.55 -11.65
CA PRO A 401 30.89 5.75 -12.99
C PRO A 401 29.81 5.92 -14.09
N ALA A 402 28.58 5.47 -13.85
CA ALA A 402 27.47 5.53 -14.81
C ALA A 402 26.45 6.65 -14.50
N LEU A 403 26.77 7.58 -13.58
CA LEU A 403 25.84 8.60 -13.15
C LEU A 403 25.56 9.60 -14.27
N ASN A 404 24.30 9.65 -14.71
CA ASN A 404 23.83 10.58 -15.74
C ASN A 404 23.12 11.78 -15.13
N THR A 405 22.32 11.55 -14.09
CA THR A 405 21.45 12.56 -13.48
C THR A 405 21.66 12.59 -11.98
N LEU A 406 22.13 13.73 -11.47
CA LEU A 406 22.16 14.04 -10.05
C LEU A 406 21.14 15.14 -9.73
N VAL A 407 20.18 14.81 -8.88
CA VAL A 407 19.16 15.74 -8.36
C VAL A 407 19.43 16.00 -6.89
N LEU A 408 19.68 17.26 -6.56
CA LEU A 408 19.91 17.71 -5.19
C LEU A 408 18.70 18.52 -4.73
N ARG A 409 18.07 18.12 -3.63
CA ARG A 409 16.93 18.84 -3.05
C ARG A 409 17.34 19.44 -1.71
N PRO A 410 17.75 20.72 -1.67
CA PRO A 410 18.08 21.36 -0.40
C PRO A 410 16.83 21.47 0.48
N GLU A 411 16.94 21.10 1.75
CA GLU A 411 15.95 21.44 2.77
C GLU A 411 16.02 22.96 3.06
N ASP A 412 14.91 23.56 3.49
CA ASP A 412 14.80 25.01 3.67
C ASP A 412 15.96 25.58 4.51
N ASN A 413 16.63 26.61 3.99
CA ASN A 413 17.77 27.33 4.60
C ASN A 413 19.17 26.69 4.46
N VAL A 414 19.34 25.58 3.73
CA VAL A 414 20.67 25.00 3.51
C VAL A 414 21.34 25.57 2.26
N THR A 415 22.49 26.24 2.43
CA THR A 415 23.38 26.60 1.32
C THR A 415 24.12 25.34 0.86
N ALA A 416 23.80 24.80 -0.31
CA ALA A 416 24.40 23.56 -0.84
C ALA A 416 25.81 23.76 -1.45
N GLU A 417 26.67 24.58 -0.85
CA GLU A 417 27.95 24.98 -1.42
C GLU A 417 29.02 23.87 -1.40
N HIS A 418 29.13 23.11 -0.30
CA HIS A 418 30.10 22.03 -0.18
C HIS A 418 29.70 20.83 -1.04
N VAL A 419 28.41 20.49 -1.09
CA VAL A 419 27.88 19.49 -2.02
C VAL A 419 28.14 19.93 -3.46
N HIS A 420 27.85 21.17 -3.82
CA HIS A 420 28.14 21.69 -5.16
C HIS A 420 29.64 21.61 -5.50
N ARG A 421 30.53 21.93 -4.56
CA ARG A 421 31.99 21.75 -4.73
C ARG A 421 32.36 20.28 -4.97
N VAL A 422 31.83 19.34 -4.20
CA VAL A 422 32.09 17.90 -4.41
C VAL A 422 31.60 17.43 -5.78
N VAL A 423 30.42 17.89 -6.20
CA VAL A 423 29.84 17.58 -7.51
C VAL A 423 30.71 18.13 -8.64
N GLN A 424 31.22 19.35 -8.51
CA GLN A 424 32.18 19.95 -9.45
C GLN A 424 33.51 19.18 -9.47
N ASP A 425 34.09 18.87 -8.31
CA ASP A 425 35.35 18.11 -8.20
C ASP A 425 35.25 16.73 -8.84
N ARG A 426 34.07 16.10 -8.77
CA ARG A 426 33.77 14.80 -9.39
C ARG A 426 33.40 14.89 -10.86
N GLY A 427 33.17 16.09 -11.40
CA GLY A 427 32.72 16.31 -12.77
C GLY A 427 31.31 15.77 -13.06
N TRP A 428 30.46 15.63 -12.04
CA TRP A 428 29.08 15.17 -12.21
C TRP A 428 28.19 16.28 -12.78
N LEU A 429 27.32 15.94 -13.73
CA LEU A 429 26.35 16.89 -14.30
C LEU A 429 25.19 17.09 -13.33
N LEU A 430 24.95 18.36 -12.95
CA LEU A 430 23.80 18.76 -12.15
C LEU A 430 22.56 18.81 -13.03
N GLY A 431 21.57 17.97 -12.74
CA GLY A 431 20.23 18.15 -13.27
C GLY A 431 19.57 19.31 -12.54
N VAL A 432 19.09 20.31 -13.28
CA VAL A 432 18.17 21.30 -12.71
C VAL A 432 16.81 20.63 -12.62
N ALA A 433 16.35 20.37 -11.39
CA ALA A 433 15.04 19.78 -11.12
C ALA A 433 13.91 20.83 -11.14
#